data_AF-A0A9Q1E5D1-F1
#
_entry.id   AF-A0A9Q1E5D1-F1
#
_cell.length_a   1.000
_cell.length_b   1.000
_cell.length_c   1.000
_cell.angle_alpha   90.00
_cell.angle_beta   90.00
_cell.angle_gamma   90.00
#
_symmetry.space_group_name_H-M   'P 1'
#
loop_
_entity.id
_entity.type
_entity.pdbx_description
1 polymer ?
#
loop_
_entity_poly.entity_id
_entity_poly.type
_entity_poly.pdbx_seq_one_letter_code
_entity_poly.pdbx_strand_id
1 'polypeptide(L)'
;MCSGTTWTTQTKRRVFTFDPQRFGDLPEMVKEFHRQGMKTQGSSSSSPPGSYRPFDEGLRRVRIHQECPRDSPLLGRCGRAPRRSQTSPIPRRGAWWRENIEDFHSKVPRRRPLWIDMNEPSSFVQGSVEGCPNTDLESPPLRSRCDRRSPELSYTVYVRPAEHLLSLQPAQPLWADRGQRHLQVRGDTASALAEGSSNPVPLFCPAPRSPGWVVSPPTGRETFRATGSSYAIPSLLCCCLGCTGYPLVGADVCGFGGDTTEELCVRWMQLGAFYPFMRNHNDRSNIPQEPYVFGQRAQAAMRGALTLRYSLLPLLYTLFHHAHSAASTVARPLFLEFPSDPNCQTVDRQFLWGSSLLISPVLEQGSVELAVYLPPGTWYSLPDGQPFHSRGQYLLLPAPLDTINVHLREGHIIPQQEPALTTAASRTNPFLLTVALSAEGWARGELFWDDGDSLDTFEMGDYSYLLFIAGEAMLVSQPLKTNGALDGLVLDEVRIFGVPSPPLDVWVNGERLRDFSYRSDTQVLTVPSLALPMAESFTMHWRL
;
A
#
# COMPACT_ATOMS: atom_id res chain seq x y z
N MET A 1 5.75 5.64 10.33
CA MET A 1 4.45 5.08 10.77
C MET A 1 3.38 6.15 10.64
N CYS A 2 2.23 5.87 10.03
CA CYS A 2 1.09 6.80 9.98
C CYS A 2 0.10 6.40 11.07
N SER A 3 -0.11 7.24 12.10
CA SER A 3 -1.20 7.04 13.06
C SER A 3 -2.52 7.50 12.43
N GLY A 4 -3.43 6.55 12.17
CA GLY A 4 -4.75 6.84 11.64
C GLY A 4 -5.68 7.29 12.77
N THR A 5 -6.03 8.58 12.84
CA THR A 5 -7.06 9.07 13.77
C THR A 5 -8.39 9.15 13.05
N THR A 6 -9.24 8.15 13.30
CA THR A 6 -10.53 8.04 12.63
C THR A 6 -11.68 8.12 13.60
N TRP A 7 -12.57 9.10 13.37
CA TRP A 7 -13.82 9.38 14.08
C TRP A 7 -13.72 9.86 15.53
N THR A 8 -12.72 9.43 16.29
CA THR A 8 -12.57 9.76 17.71
C THR A 8 -12.14 11.19 17.94
N THR A 9 -11.34 11.75 17.05
CA THR A 9 -10.82 13.12 17.13
C THR A 9 -11.85 14.19 16.80
N GLN A 10 -12.92 13.84 16.09
CA GLN A 10 -13.90 14.79 15.56
C GLN A 10 -14.97 15.18 16.58
N THR A 11 -15.38 16.46 16.62
CA THR A 11 -16.49 16.88 17.48
C THR A 11 -17.79 16.22 17.01
N LYS A 12 -18.34 15.32 17.83
CA LYS A 12 -19.57 14.57 17.50
C LYS A 12 -19.49 13.84 16.14
N ARG A 13 -18.29 13.41 15.71
CA ARG A 13 -18.07 12.76 14.39
C ARG A 13 -18.49 13.65 13.21
N ARG A 14 -17.99 14.90 13.20
CA ARG A 14 -18.19 15.88 12.13
C ARG A 14 -16.90 16.12 11.33
N VAL A 15 -16.99 16.16 10.00
CA VAL A 15 -15.88 16.42 9.06
C VAL A 15 -15.34 17.80 9.37
N PHE A 16 -14.05 18.01 9.14
CA PHE A 16 -13.44 19.34 9.26
C PHE A 16 -13.63 19.96 10.65
N THR A 17 -13.76 19.12 11.69
CA THR A 17 -13.79 19.51 13.11
C THR A 17 -12.90 18.60 13.94
N PHE A 18 -12.47 19.08 15.11
CA PHE A 18 -11.87 18.25 16.16
C PHE A 18 -12.48 18.62 17.51
N ASP A 19 -12.61 17.65 18.43
CA ASP A 19 -13.19 17.86 19.76
C ASP A 19 -12.22 18.66 20.65
N PRO A 20 -12.53 19.92 21.02
CA PRO A 20 -11.60 20.77 21.74
C PRO A 20 -11.41 20.33 23.20
N GLN A 21 -12.31 19.52 23.78
CA GLN A 21 -12.17 19.05 25.16
C GLN A 21 -11.22 17.87 25.26
N ARG A 22 -11.21 16.99 24.24
CA ARG A 22 -10.40 15.77 24.22
C ARG A 22 -9.12 15.89 23.39
N PHE A 23 -9.12 16.82 22.43
CA PHE A 23 -8.08 16.98 21.40
C PHE A 23 -7.80 18.47 21.15
N GLY A 24 -7.89 19.33 22.17
CA GLY A 24 -7.64 20.77 22.05
C GLY A 24 -6.22 21.11 21.59
N ASP A 25 -5.26 20.25 21.89
CA ASP A 25 -3.84 20.31 21.53
C ASP A 25 -3.49 19.53 20.25
N LEU A 26 -4.49 19.02 19.50
CA LEU A 26 -4.28 18.27 18.26
C LEU A 26 -3.40 19.00 17.24
N PRO A 27 -3.55 20.32 16.99
CA PRO A 27 -2.65 21.03 16.08
C PRO A 27 -1.18 20.95 16.52
N GLU A 28 -0.92 21.03 17.81
CA GLU A 28 0.42 21.04 18.40
C GLU A 28 1.05 19.66 18.38
N MET A 29 0.25 18.62 18.66
CA MET A 29 0.66 17.23 18.48
C MET A 29 1.02 16.91 17.02
N VAL A 30 0.25 17.41 16.05
CA VAL A 30 0.55 17.21 14.62
C VAL A 30 1.84 17.94 14.21
N LYS A 31 2.06 19.16 14.70
CA LYS A 31 3.32 19.89 14.49
C LYS A 31 4.52 19.16 15.09
N GLU A 32 4.38 18.57 16.28
CA GLU A 32 5.42 17.77 16.91
C GLU A 32 5.80 16.56 16.05
N PHE A 33 4.81 15.79 15.59
CA PHE A 33 5.05 14.65 14.72
C PHE A 33 5.76 15.03 13.42
N HIS A 34 5.38 16.16 12.82
CA HIS A 34 6.05 16.66 11.63
C HIS A 34 7.51 17.08 11.90
N ARG A 35 7.80 17.66 13.07
CA ARG A 35 9.17 17.99 13.47
C ARG A 35 10.06 16.75 13.59
N GLN A 36 9.47 15.62 13.95
CA GLN A 36 10.14 14.31 14.04
C GLN A 36 10.13 13.53 12.70
N GLY A 37 9.70 14.14 11.59
CA GLY A 37 9.69 13.51 10.27
C GLY A 37 8.56 12.48 10.05
N MET A 38 7.54 12.46 10.90
CA MET A 38 6.36 11.61 10.73
C MET A 38 5.30 12.29 9.84
N LYS A 39 4.48 11.50 9.15
CA LYS A 39 3.31 11.96 8.36
C LYS A 39 2.02 11.55 9.07
N THR A 40 0.97 12.38 9.02
CA THR A 40 -0.30 12.18 9.74
C THR A 40 -1.51 12.08 8.79
N GLN A 41 -2.49 11.22 9.13
CA GLN A 41 -3.71 11.01 8.34
C GLN A 41 -4.97 11.15 9.23
N GLY A 42 -6.08 11.64 8.65
CA GLY A 42 -7.38 11.61 9.33
C GLY A 42 -8.56 11.36 8.40
N SER A 43 -9.74 11.07 8.97
CA SER A 43 -10.98 10.75 8.23
C SER A 43 -12.04 11.85 8.27
N SER A 44 -13.18 11.61 7.59
CA SER A 44 -14.29 12.55 7.39
C SER A 44 -15.69 11.96 7.67
N SER A 45 -16.63 12.70 8.30
CA SER A 45 -18.08 12.34 8.40
C SER A 45 -19.09 13.46 8.73
N SER A 46 -20.35 13.50 8.25
CA SER A 46 -21.24 14.71 8.24
C SER A 46 -22.39 14.82 9.29
N SER A 47 -22.97 16.02 9.57
CA SER A 47 -24.32 16.31 10.22
C SER A 47 -24.81 17.80 10.03
N PRO A 48 -25.88 18.37 10.69
CA PRO A 48 -27.06 19.09 10.14
C PRO A 48 -26.96 20.65 10.04
N PRO A 49 -28.01 21.37 9.55
CA PRO A 49 -27.97 22.81 9.21
C PRO A 49 -27.78 23.81 10.35
N GLY A 50 -27.09 24.92 10.06
CA GLY A 50 -27.16 26.20 10.76
C GLY A 50 -26.05 26.51 11.77
N SER A 51 -25.08 25.60 11.95
CA SER A 51 -23.93 25.78 12.86
C SER A 51 -22.64 25.14 12.34
N TYR A 52 -22.62 24.79 11.06
CA TYR A 52 -21.60 23.92 10.49
C TYR A 52 -21.33 24.32 9.04
N ARG A 53 -20.35 25.22 8.87
CA ARG A 53 -19.96 25.84 7.59
C ARG A 53 -19.88 24.87 6.41
N PRO A 54 -19.26 23.67 6.51
CA PRO A 54 -19.24 22.73 5.39
C PRO A 54 -20.65 22.37 4.91
N PHE A 55 -21.60 22.15 5.82
CA PHE A 55 -22.98 21.85 5.47
C PHE A 55 -23.72 23.07 4.89
N ASP A 56 -23.58 24.23 5.51
CA ASP A 56 -24.31 25.44 5.13
C ASP A 56 -23.87 25.95 3.75
N GLU A 57 -22.56 25.95 3.48
CA GLU A 57 -22.00 26.28 2.15
C GLU A 57 -22.32 25.20 1.11
N GLY A 58 -22.37 23.94 1.53
CA GLY A 58 -22.80 22.83 0.67
C GLY A 58 -24.21 23.07 0.16
N LEU A 59 -25.15 23.40 1.06
CA LEU A 59 -26.54 23.70 0.70
C LEU A 59 -26.68 24.90 -0.24
N ARG A 60 -25.80 25.91 -0.09
CA ARG A 60 -25.84 27.17 -0.85
C ARG A 60 -25.24 27.06 -2.25
N ARG A 61 -24.13 26.31 -2.40
CA ARG A 61 -23.31 26.29 -3.63
C ARG A 61 -23.52 25.05 -4.48
N VAL A 62 -23.76 23.92 -3.82
CA VAL A 62 -24.03 22.62 -4.42
C VAL A 62 -25.56 22.49 -4.37
N ARG A 63 -26.28 22.55 -5.50
CA ARG A 63 -27.71 22.16 -5.50
C ARG A 63 -27.79 20.71 -4.99
N ILE A 64 -28.18 20.52 -3.73
CA ILE A 64 -28.48 19.20 -3.16
C ILE A 64 -29.96 18.92 -3.43
N HIS A 65 -30.34 18.90 -4.71
CA HIS A 65 -31.66 18.42 -5.11
C HIS A 65 -31.44 17.09 -5.81
N GLN A 66 -31.89 16.02 -5.17
CA GLN A 66 -32.35 14.84 -5.87
C GLN A 66 -33.87 14.96 -5.85
N GLU A 67 -34.47 15.00 -7.03
CA GLU A 67 -35.92 15.07 -7.21
C GLU A 67 -36.58 13.81 -6.66
N CYS A 68 -36.82 13.79 -5.34
CA CYS A 68 -38.01 13.18 -4.79
C CYS A 68 -39.22 14.04 -5.17
N PRO A 69 -40.46 13.55 -5.06
CA PRO A 69 -41.68 14.33 -5.37
C PRO A 69 -41.88 15.59 -4.50
N ARG A 70 -40.93 15.91 -3.63
CA ARG A 70 -40.85 17.10 -2.79
C ARG A 70 -39.39 17.57 -2.84
N ASP A 71 -39.16 18.87 -3.01
CA ASP A 71 -37.84 19.53 -3.16
C ASP A 71 -36.88 19.40 -1.94
N SER A 72 -37.05 18.38 -1.11
CA SER A 72 -36.23 18.08 0.07
C SER A 72 -35.10 17.10 -0.26
N PRO A 73 -33.87 17.35 0.24
CA PRO A 73 -32.74 16.45 0.02
C PRO A 73 -32.87 15.10 0.75
N LEU A 74 -32.45 14.02 0.07
CA LEU A 74 -32.46 12.64 0.56
C LEU A 74 -31.60 12.46 1.81
N LEU A 75 -32.20 11.91 2.87
CA LEU A 75 -31.59 11.70 4.18
C LEU A 75 -31.36 10.20 4.45
N GLY A 76 -30.12 9.72 4.51
CA GLY A 76 -29.72 8.43 5.09
C GLY A 76 -29.25 8.56 6.55
N ARG A 77 -28.63 7.52 7.13
CA ARG A 77 -27.97 7.57 8.46
C ARG A 77 -26.59 6.94 8.37
N CYS A 78 -25.55 7.52 8.98
CA CYS A 78 -24.27 6.84 9.15
C CYS A 78 -23.51 7.48 10.32
N GLY A 79 -23.38 6.73 11.42
CA GLY A 79 -23.13 7.27 12.76
C GLY A 79 -24.43 7.70 13.47
N ARG A 80 -24.33 8.35 14.65
CA ARG A 80 -25.49 8.78 15.47
C ARG A 80 -26.31 9.93 14.85
N ALA A 81 -26.16 10.24 13.56
CA ALA A 81 -26.84 11.35 12.89
C ALA A 81 -27.17 11.06 11.41
N PRO A 82 -28.22 11.71 10.85
CA PRO A 82 -28.59 11.55 9.45
C PRO A 82 -27.58 12.18 8.46
N ARG A 83 -27.47 11.61 7.25
CA ARG A 83 -26.56 12.02 6.15
C ARG A 83 -27.30 12.29 4.84
N ARG A 84 -26.71 13.03 3.91
CA ARG A 84 -27.30 13.32 2.57
C ARG A 84 -26.32 13.01 1.44
N SER A 85 -26.80 12.47 0.31
CA SER A 85 -26.01 12.23 -0.92
C SER A 85 -25.91 13.51 -1.76
N GLN A 86 -24.82 13.68 -2.53
CA GLN A 86 -24.56 14.89 -3.33
C GLN A 86 -24.79 14.65 -4.83
N THR A 87 -25.61 15.49 -5.46
CA THR A 87 -25.91 15.49 -6.91
C THR A 87 -25.91 16.91 -7.45
N SER A 88 -24.75 17.43 -7.86
CA SER A 88 -24.64 18.77 -8.47
C SER A 88 -23.52 18.88 -9.50
N PRO A 89 -23.53 19.93 -10.35
CA PRO A 89 -22.56 20.12 -11.42
C PRO A 89 -21.12 20.04 -10.91
N ILE A 90 -20.33 19.24 -11.61
CA ILE A 90 -18.97 18.78 -11.27
C ILE A 90 -18.05 19.92 -10.78
N PRO A 91 -17.99 21.11 -11.42
CA PRO A 91 -17.05 22.15 -11.03
C PRO A 91 -17.34 22.79 -9.65
N ARG A 92 -18.62 22.91 -9.27
CA ARG A 92 -19.02 23.55 -8.01
C ARG A 92 -18.78 22.67 -6.78
N ARG A 93 -18.79 21.35 -6.98
CA ARG A 93 -18.57 20.36 -5.92
C ARG A 93 -17.08 20.22 -5.59
N GLY A 94 -16.22 20.13 -6.60
CA GLY A 94 -14.77 20.08 -6.42
C GLY A 94 -14.25 21.31 -5.66
N ALA A 95 -14.70 22.51 -6.06
CA ALA A 95 -14.34 23.76 -5.36
C ALA A 95 -14.81 23.78 -3.90
N TRP A 96 -16.06 23.39 -3.62
CA TRP A 96 -16.55 23.29 -2.24
C TRP A 96 -15.74 22.29 -1.41
N TRP A 97 -15.43 21.11 -1.95
CA TRP A 97 -14.66 20.10 -1.22
C TRP A 97 -13.24 20.59 -0.92
N ARG A 98 -12.59 21.22 -1.90
CA ARG A 98 -11.26 21.83 -1.79
C ARG A 98 -11.22 22.90 -0.70
N GLU A 99 -12.10 23.89 -0.75
CA GLU A 99 -12.14 24.99 0.23
C GLU A 99 -12.28 24.48 1.67
N ASN A 100 -13.04 23.40 1.89
CA ASN A 100 -13.18 22.81 3.22
C ASN A 100 -11.93 22.04 3.67
N ILE A 101 -11.23 21.39 2.74
CA ILE A 101 -9.93 20.75 3.03
C ILE A 101 -8.91 21.82 3.40
N GLU A 102 -8.82 22.91 2.63
CA GLU A 102 -7.92 24.03 2.87
C GLU A 102 -8.20 24.73 4.22
N ASP A 103 -9.47 25.05 4.49
CA ASP A 103 -9.89 25.66 5.76
C ASP A 103 -9.52 24.77 6.95
N PHE A 104 -9.70 23.46 6.83
CA PHE A 104 -9.33 22.54 7.90
C PHE A 104 -7.81 22.37 8.03
N HIS A 105 -7.08 22.33 6.92
CA HIS A 105 -5.61 22.31 6.92
C HIS A 105 -5.02 23.56 7.59
N SER A 106 -5.65 24.73 7.42
CA SER A 106 -5.21 25.96 8.09
C SER A 106 -5.27 25.88 9.62
N LYS A 107 -6.18 25.05 10.16
CA LYS A 107 -6.39 24.85 11.61
C LYS A 107 -5.56 23.69 12.16
N VAL A 108 -5.45 22.62 11.37
CA VAL A 108 -4.65 21.44 11.70
C VAL A 108 -3.70 21.22 10.52
N PRO A 109 -2.46 21.73 10.59
CA PRO A 109 -1.52 21.66 9.48
C PRO A 109 -1.08 20.21 9.29
N ARG A 110 -1.83 19.44 8.50
CA ARG A 110 -1.62 18.01 8.23
C ARG A 110 -0.86 17.81 6.93
N ARG A 111 0.18 16.98 6.93
CA ARG A 111 0.82 16.57 5.68
C ARG A 111 0.10 15.35 5.06
N ARG A 112 -0.88 15.65 4.19
CA ARG A 112 -1.09 15.15 2.80
C ARG A 112 -1.87 13.85 2.43
N PRO A 113 -1.99 12.72 3.16
CA PRO A 113 -2.93 11.67 2.76
C PRO A 113 -4.29 11.85 3.47
N LEU A 114 -5.36 11.94 2.69
CA LEU A 114 -6.74 11.89 3.21
C LEU A 114 -7.26 10.44 3.10
N TRP A 115 -7.75 9.88 4.21
CA TRP A 115 -8.49 8.61 4.14
C TRP A 115 -9.97 8.89 3.94
N ILE A 116 -10.49 8.50 2.78
CA ILE A 116 -11.91 8.59 2.46
C ILE A 116 -12.55 7.21 2.66
N ASP A 117 -13.55 7.18 3.53
CA ASP A 117 -14.26 5.97 3.96
C ASP A 117 -15.79 6.19 3.88
N MET A 118 -16.57 5.10 3.88
CA MET A 118 -18.03 5.07 3.80
C MET A 118 -18.59 5.69 2.48
N ASN A 119 -17.80 5.62 1.41
CA ASN A 119 -18.05 6.27 0.13
C ASN A 119 -18.70 5.37 -0.94
N GLU A 120 -19.24 4.22 -0.54
CA GLU A 120 -20.04 3.35 -1.43
C GLU A 120 -21.24 4.01 -2.10
N PRO A 121 -22.00 4.95 -1.48
CA PRO A 121 -22.03 5.51 -0.11
C PRO A 121 -22.82 4.66 0.92
N SER A 122 -22.22 4.38 2.08
CA SER A 122 -22.85 3.52 3.10
C SER A 122 -23.88 4.26 3.98
N SER A 123 -25.01 3.60 4.25
CA SER A 123 -26.09 4.04 5.13
C SER A 123 -26.51 2.91 6.08
N PHE A 124 -26.83 3.26 7.33
CA PHE A 124 -27.35 2.39 8.39
C PHE A 124 -28.88 2.25 8.32
N VAL A 125 -29.51 2.94 7.38
CA VAL A 125 -30.93 2.76 7.03
C VAL A 125 -31.01 2.39 5.56
N GLN A 126 -31.93 1.49 5.23
CA GLN A 126 -32.22 1.04 3.87
C GLN A 126 -32.80 2.21 3.07
N GLY A 127 -32.16 2.57 1.95
CA GLY A 127 -32.59 3.70 1.12
C GLY A 127 -32.48 5.06 1.81
N SER A 128 -33.54 5.50 2.49
CA SER A 128 -33.58 6.77 3.21
C SER A 128 -34.35 6.64 4.52
N VAL A 129 -34.26 7.65 5.40
CA VAL A 129 -35.07 7.72 6.63
C VAL A 129 -36.58 7.81 6.34
N GLU A 130 -36.96 8.17 5.11
CA GLU A 130 -38.35 8.25 4.64
C GLU A 130 -38.74 7.03 3.78
N GLY A 131 -37.84 6.05 3.63
CA GLY A 131 -38.02 4.88 2.76
C GLY A 131 -37.64 5.15 1.30
N CYS A 132 -37.98 4.19 0.42
CA CYS A 132 -37.77 4.28 -1.03
C CYS A 132 -39.13 4.33 -1.76
N PRO A 133 -39.23 5.05 -2.89
CA PRO A 133 -40.40 4.99 -3.75
C PRO A 133 -40.46 3.63 -4.47
N ASN A 134 -41.65 3.04 -4.56
CA ASN A 134 -41.86 1.80 -5.32
C ASN A 134 -41.81 2.08 -6.83
N THR A 135 -40.69 1.74 -7.47
CA THR A 135 -40.44 2.00 -8.90
C THR A 135 -39.73 0.80 -9.53
N ASP A 136 -39.79 0.66 -10.86
CA ASP A 136 -39.08 -0.39 -11.61
C ASP A 136 -37.55 -0.34 -11.42
N LEU A 137 -37.02 0.79 -10.94
CA LEU A 137 -35.63 0.93 -10.55
C LEU A 137 -35.30 0.28 -9.20
N GLU A 138 -36.23 0.28 -8.24
CA GLU A 138 -36.07 -0.37 -6.93
C GLU A 138 -36.44 -1.86 -6.98
N SER A 139 -37.32 -2.23 -7.90
CA SER A 139 -37.76 -3.60 -8.16
C SER A 139 -37.57 -3.99 -9.63
N PRO A 140 -36.33 -4.14 -10.11
CA PRO A 140 -36.08 -4.48 -11.50
C PRO A 140 -36.55 -5.92 -11.80
N PRO A 141 -36.95 -6.20 -13.05
CA PRO A 141 -37.38 -7.52 -13.48
C PRO A 141 -36.27 -8.59 -13.37
N LEU A 142 -35.00 -8.17 -13.44
CA LEU A 142 -33.84 -9.04 -13.26
C LEU A 142 -33.03 -8.60 -12.04
N ARG A 143 -33.10 -9.37 -10.95
CA ARG A 143 -32.30 -9.13 -9.73
C ARG A 143 -31.02 -9.94 -9.74
N SER A 144 -29.90 -9.29 -9.44
CA SER A 144 -28.60 -9.96 -9.27
C SER A 144 -28.64 -10.90 -8.05
N ARG A 145 -27.70 -11.85 -7.95
CA ARG A 145 -27.65 -12.76 -6.77
C ARG A 145 -27.45 -12.01 -5.44
N CYS A 146 -26.78 -10.86 -5.46
CA CYS A 146 -26.61 -9.99 -4.29
C CYS A 146 -27.95 -9.38 -3.83
N ASP A 147 -28.84 -9.07 -4.78
CA ASP A 147 -30.13 -8.44 -4.53
C ASP A 147 -31.24 -9.43 -4.16
N ARG A 148 -31.02 -10.74 -4.36
CA ARG A 148 -32.02 -11.79 -4.05
C ARG A 148 -32.09 -12.17 -2.57
N ARG A 149 -31.09 -11.80 -1.77
CA ARG A 149 -31.10 -12.02 -0.31
C ARG A 149 -31.90 -10.96 0.45
N SER A 150 -32.44 -9.96 -0.25
CA SER A 150 -33.28 -8.90 0.31
C SER A 150 -34.46 -8.57 -0.59
N PRO A 151 -35.59 -8.11 -0.02
CA PRO A 151 -36.78 -7.78 -0.80
C PRO A 151 -36.59 -6.56 -1.73
N GLU A 152 -35.54 -5.75 -1.58
CA GLU A 152 -35.26 -4.53 -2.38
C GLU A 152 -33.74 -4.30 -2.59
N LEU A 153 -33.37 -3.53 -3.62
CA LEU A 153 -31.98 -3.23 -4.04
C LEU A 153 -31.14 -2.39 -3.04
N SER A 154 -31.75 -1.84 -1.99
CA SER A 154 -31.26 -0.62 -1.35
C SER A 154 -30.64 -0.80 0.05
N TYR A 155 -29.61 -1.65 0.20
CA TYR A 155 -28.76 -1.64 1.41
C TYR A 155 -27.97 -0.31 1.63
N THR A 156 -28.01 0.60 0.66
CA THR A 156 -27.32 1.91 0.65
C THR A 156 -28.29 3.04 0.30
N VAL A 157 -27.84 4.29 0.29
CA VAL A 157 -28.71 5.44 -0.02
C VAL A 157 -29.33 5.32 -1.42
N TYR A 158 -30.64 5.57 -1.54
CA TYR A 158 -31.37 5.68 -2.81
C TYR A 158 -30.77 6.84 -3.64
N VAL A 159 -30.41 6.58 -4.89
CA VAL A 159 -29.91 7.61 -5.81
C VAL A 159 -30.63 7.39 -7.14
N ARG A 160 -31.61 8.24 -7.46
CA ARG A 160 -32.16 8.30 -8.84
C ARG A 160 -31.01 8.56 -9.82
N PRO A 161 -31.02 7.97 -11.02
CA PRO A 161 -30.20 8.45 -12.12
C PRO A 161 -30.61 9.91 -12.37
N ALA A 162 -29.79 10.86 -11.94
CA ALA A 162 -29.91 12.21 -12.43
C ALA A 162 -29.47 12.15 -13.90
N GLU A 163 -30.30 12.67 -14.80
CA GLU A 163 -29.91 12.90 -16.19
C GLU A 163 -28.64 13.77 -16.20
N HIS A 164 -27.49 13.12 -16.34
CA HIS A 164 -26.23 13.80 -16.56
C HIS A 164 -26.07 14.03 -18.08
N LEU A 165 -25.59 15.23 -18.41
CA LEU A 165 -25.37 15.84 -19.74
C LEU A 165 -24.47 15.06 -20.73
N LEU A 166 -24.25 13.76 -20.55
CA LEU A 166 -23.75 12.87 -21.60
C LEU A 166 -24.92 12.09 -22.18
N SER A 167 -25.91 12.82 -22.72
CA SER A 167 -27.03 12.27 -23.48
C SER A 167 -26.55 11.86 -24.87
N LEU A 168 -25.67 10.87 -24.92
CA LEU A 168 -25.44 10.01 -26.08
C LEU A 168 -25.14 8.63 -25.52
N GLN A 169 -26.12 7.98 -24.88
CA GLN A 169 -26.40 6.53 -24.89
C GLN A 169 -27.46 6.21 -23.81
N PRO A 170 -28.62 5.64 -24.16
CA PRO A 170 -29.58 5.17 -23.17
C PRO A 170 -29.08 3.86 -22.54
N ALA A 171 -29.28 3.71 -21.23
CA ALA A 171 -28.99 2.52 -20.41
C ALA A 171 -27.53 2.31 -19.96
N GLN A 172 -27.04 3.15 -19.04
CA GLN A 172 -25.98 2.74 -18.11
C GLN A 172 -26.62 2.09 -16.86
N PRO A 173 -26.19 0.89 -16.44
CA PRO A 173 -26.67 0.27 -15.21
C PRO A 173 -26.34 1.12 -13.97
N LEU A 174 -27.19 1.09 -12.93
CA LEU A 174 -26.99 1.80 -11.65
C LEU A 174 -25.62 1.56 -10.98
N TRP A 175 -24.97 0.42 -11.24
CA TRP A 175 -23.63 0.13 -10.73
C TRP A 175 -22.52 0.95 -11.43
N ALA A 176 -22.73 1.34 -12.69
CA ALA A 176 -21.79 2.16 -13.45
C ALA A 176 -21.80 3.62 -12.96
N ASP A 177 -22.97 4.18 -12.62
CA ASP A 177 -23.10 5.52 -12.01
C ASP A 177 -22.44 5.59 -10.61
N ARG A 178 -22.56 4.52 -9.80
CA ARG A 178 -21.86 4.41 -8.50
C ARG A 178 -20.34 4.40 -8.68
N GLY A 179 -19.84 3.65 -9.66
CA GLY A 179 -18.40 3.60 -9.99
C GLY A 179 -17.85 4.96 -10.44
N GLN A 180 -18.59 5.69 -11.29
CA GLN A 180 -18.19 7.02 -11.75
C GLN A 180 -18.16 8.05 -10.61
N ARG A 181 -19.13 8.04 -9.70
CA ARG A 181 -19.14 8.96 -8.53
C ARG A 181 -17.97 8.68 -7.58
N HIS A 182 -17.60 7.42 -7.41
CA HIS A 182 -16.43 7.03 -6.62
C HIS A 182 -15.14 7.58 -7.23
N LEU A 183 -14.94 7.37 -8.54
CA LEU A 183 -13.80 7.92 -9.30
C LEU A 183 -13.77 9.45 -9.25
N GLN A 184 -14.92 10.10 -9.22
CA GLN A 184 -15.02 11.55 -9.16
C GLN A 184 -14.61 12.13 -7.79
N VAL A 185 -15.08 11.55 -6.68
CA VAL A 185 -14.63 11.96 -5.33
C VAL A 185 -13.12 11.71 -5.17
N ARG A 186 -12.61 10.65 -5.80
CA ARG A 186 -11.18 10.34 -5.87
C ARG A 186 -10.42 11.45 -6.61
N GLY A 187 -10.86 11.79 -7.82
CA GLY A 187 -10.28 12.87 -8.65
C GLY A 187 -10.32 14.22 -7.96
N ASP A 188 -11.48 14.63 -7.45
CA ASP A 188 -11.66 15.92 -6.75
C ASP A 188 -10.76 16.03 -5.51
N THR A 189 -10.57 14.94 -4.76
CA THR A 189 -9.67 14.92 -3.60
C THR A 189 -8.21 14.96 -4.02
N ALA A 190 -7.82 14.21 -5.06
CA ALA A 190 -6.45 14.24 -5.58
C ALA A 190 -6.10 15.65 -6.09
N SER A 191 -6.99 16.29 -6.86
CA SER A 191 -6.81 17.66 -7.33
C SER A 191 -6.76 18.68 -6.20
N ALA A 192 -7.62 18.55 -5.18
CA ALA A 192 -7.60 19.44 -4.01
C ALA A 192 -6.30 19.32 -3.20
N LEU A 193 -5.66 18.15 -3.17
CA LEU A 193 -4.39 17.93 -2.49
C LEU A 193 -3.18 18.37 -3.34
N ALA A 194 -3.26 18.27 -4.67
CA ALA A 194 -2.19 18.65 -5.59
C ALA A 194 -1.94 20.18 -5.64
N GLU A 195 -2.97 21.02 -5.51
CA GLU A 195 -2.79 22.49 -5.52
C GLU A 195 -1.99 23.04 -4.31
N GLY A 196 -1.72 22.20 -3.29
CA GLY A 196 -0.84 22.50 -2.14
C GLY A 196 0.66 22.24 -2.36
N SER A 197 1.12 22.11 -3.62
CA SER A 197 2.53 21.98 -4.03
C SER A 197 3.27 20.71 -3.56
N SER A 198 2.60 19.55 -3.46
CA SER A 198 3.30 18.26 -3.36
C SER A 198 2.38 17.07 -3.67
N ASN A 199 2.97 15.91 -3.94
CA ASN A 199 2.37 14.68 -4.45
C ASN A 199 1.24 14.15 -3.54
N PRO A 200 -0.02 14.15 -4.01
CA PRO A 200 -1.14 13.68 -3.22
C PRO A 200 -1.10 12.14 -3.14
N VAL A 201 -1.14 11.60 -1.92
CA VAL A 201 -1.39 10.16 -1.71
C VAL A 201 -2.80 9.99 -1.16
N PRO A 202 -3.86 10.10 -1.97
CA PRO A 202 -5.20 9.87 -1.49
C PRO A 202 -5.38 8.37 -1.25
N LEU A 203 -5.77 7.99 -0.03
CA LEU A 203 -5.98 6.59 0.33
C LEU A 203 -7.48 6.31 0.28
N PHE A 204 -7.86 5.39 -0.58
CA PHE A 204 -9.25 5.04 -0.83
C PHE A 204 -9.52 3.60 -0.39
N CYS A 205 -10.67 3.36 0.23
CA CYS A 205 -11.23 2.02 0.24
C CYS A 205 -11.71 1.68 -1.19
N PRO A 206 -11.23 0.58 -1.82
CA PRO A 206 -11.87 0.02 -2.98
C PRO A 206 -13.03 -0.86 -2.51
N ALA A 207 -14.26 -0.45 -2.83
CA ALA A 207 -15.47 -1.27 -2.79
C ALA A 207 -16.03 -1.59 -1.39
N PRO A 208 -17.32 -2.01 -1.31
CA PRO A 208 -18.13 -1.92 -0.10
C PRO A 208 -17.48 -2.73 0.98
N ARG A 209 -17.46 -2.23 2.24
CA ARG A 209 -17.10 -2.98 3.46
C ARG A 209 -16.75 -4.40 3.08
N SER A 210 -15.48 -4.69 2.79
CA SER A 210 -15.01 -6.07 2.67
C SER A 210 -15.65 -6.76 3.88
N PRO A 211 -16.64 -7.64 3.65
CA PRO A 211 -17.71 -7.92 4.61
C PRO A 211 -17.00 -8.15 5.92
N GLY A 212 -17.26 -7.27 6.90
CA GLY A 212 -16.48 -7.20 8.12
C GLY A 212 -16.18 -8.63 8.53
N TRP A 213 -14.93 -9.03 8.41
CA TRP A 213 -14.56 -10.42 8.68
C TRP A 213 -14.65 -10.53 10.19
N VAL A 214 -15.86 -10.86 10.64
CA VAL A 214 -16.22 -11.03 12.03
C VAL A 214 -15.39 -12.20 12.54
N VAL A 215 -14.44 -11.91 13.42
CA VAL A 215 -13.93 -12.91 14.37
C VAL A 215 -14.94 -12.95 15.52
N SER A 216 -15.97 -13.80 15.46
CA SER A 216 -16.70 -14.46 16.58
C SER A 216 -18.07 -15.12 16.24
N PRO A 217 -18.57 -16.13 16.99
CA PRO A 217 -19.44 -17.23 16.50
C PRO A 217 -20.91 -17.20 16.99
N PRO A 218 -21.82 -18.08 16.48
CA PRO A 218 -23.05 -18.47 17.19
C PRO A 218 -23.02 -19.88 17.79
N THR A 219 -21.98 -20.69 17.57
CA THR A 219 -21.97 -22.09 18.03
C THR A 219 -20.60 -22.46 18.58
N GLY A 220 -20.52 -22.75 19.88
CA GLY A 220 -19.30 -23.09 20.62
C GLY A 220 -18.57 -24.34 20.11
N ARG A 221 -17.89 -24.21 18.97
CA ARG A 221 -16.82 -25.11 18.51
C ARG A 221 -15.67 -24.25 18.01
N GLU A 222 -14.56 -24.29 18.74
CA GLU A 222 -13.32 -23.60 18.43
C GLU A 222 -12.79 -24.05 17.07
N THR A 223 -12.99 -23.21 16.05
CA THR A 223 -12.32 -23.33 14.76
C THR A 223 -11.85 -21.94 14.36
N PHE A 224 -10.57 -21.70 14.62
CA PHE A 224 -9.77 -20.58 14.11
C PHE A 224 -9.96 -20.50 12.58
N ARG A 225 -10.44 -19.39 12.03
CA ARG A 225 -10.48 -19.21 10.56
C ARG A 225 -9.41 -18.21 10.13
N ALA A 226 -8.29 -18.75 9.64
CA ALA A 226 -7.22 -18.11 8.87
C ALA A 226 -7.68 -17.51 7.52
N THR A 227 -8.95 -17.12 7.40
CA THR A 227 -9.59 -16.66 6.16
C THR A 227 -9.32 -15.18 5.86
N GLY A 228 -8.86 -14.37 6.82
CA GLY A 228 -8.51 -12.98 6.54
C GLY A 228 -7.18 -12.84 5.80
N SER A 229 -6.10 -13.36 6.38
CA SER A 229 -4.73 -13.28 5.85
C SER A 229 -4.56 -14.05 4.54
N SER A 230 -5.14 -15.26 4.43
CA SER A 230 -4.99 -16.09 3.23
C SER A 230 -5.68 -15.50 1.99
N TYR A 231 -6.80 -14.79 2.16
CA TYR A 231 -7.50 -14.11 1.07
C TYR A 231 -6.95 -12.69 0.80
N ALA A 232 -6.14 -12.16 1.72
CA ALA A 232 -5.49 -10.86 1.51
C ALA A 232 -4.53 -10.90 0.32
N ILE A 233 -3.82 -12.02 0.09
CA ILE A 233 -2.90 -12.17 -1.05
C ILE A 233 -3.66 -12.19 -2.38
N PRO A 234 -4.68 -13.07 -2.62
CA PRO A 234 -5.50 -13.00 -3.82
C PRO A 234 -6.15 -11.63 -4.05
N SER A 235 -6.61 -10.97 -2.98
CA SER A 235 -7.25 -9.64 -3.08
C SER A 235 -6.24 -8.55 -3.46
N LEU A 236 -5.04 -8.58 -2.86
CA LEU A 236 -3.92 -7.70 -3.19
C LEU A 236 -3.53 -7.86 -4.66
N LEU A 237 -3.34 -9.11 -5.09
CA LEU A 237 -2.97 -9.46 -6.45
C LEU A 237 -4.06 -9.02 -7.43
N CYS A 238 -5.35 -9.23 -7.12
CA CYS A 238 -6.46 -8.78 -7.96
C CYS A 238 -6.52 -7.25 -8.11
N CYS A 239 -6.21 -6.49 -7.06
CA CYS A 239 -6.17 -5.02 -7.12
C CYS A 239 -4.95 -4.49 -7.91
N CYS A 240 -3.79 -5.12 -7.73
CA CYS A 240 -2.55 -4.78 -8.44
C CYS A 240 -2.58 -5.19 -9.91
N LEU A 241 -3.18 -6.35 -10.23
CA LEU A 241 -3.41 -6.77 -11.60
C LEU A 241 -4.42 -5.82 -12.26
N GLY A 242 -4.27 -5.60 -13.56
CA GLY A 242 -5.05 -4.68 -14.40
C GLY A 242 -6.58 -4.87 -14.40
N CYS A 243 -7.15 -5.70 -13.54
CA CYS A 243 -8.58 -5.69 -13.22
C CYS A 243 -9.02 -4.32 -12.63
N THR A 244 -8.13 -3.60 -11.94
CA THR A 244 -8.45 -2.26 -11.40
C THR A 244 -7.32 -1.22 -11.47
N GLY A 245 -6.05 -1.60 -11.64
CA GLY A 245 -4.94 -0.65 -11.83
C GLY A 245 -4.55 0.16 -10.59
N TYR A 246 -4.73 -0.38 -9.38
CA TYR A 246 -4.39 0.29 -8.12
C TYR A 246 -3.24 -0.42 -7.38
N PRO A 247 -1.97 -0.06 -7.62
CA PRO A 247 -0.82 -0.73 -7.01
C PRO A 247 -0.63 -0.40 -5.52
N LEU A 248 -1.15 0.73 -5.03
CA LEU A 248 -1.08 1.12 -3.62
C LEU A 248 -2.24 0.47 -2.84
N VAL A 249 -2.09 -0.79 -2.49
CA VAL A 249 -3.12 -1.61 -1.83
C VAL A 249 -2.53 -2.45 -0.69
N GLY A 250 -3.36 -2.78 0.29
CA GLY A 250 -3.05 -3.68 1.39
C GLY A 250 -4.24 -3.87 2.32
N ALA A 251 -4.17 -4.90 3.15
CA ALA A 251 -5.17 -5.18 4.19
C ALA A 251 -4.75 -4.58 5.54
N ASP A 252 -5.71 -4.38 6.43
CA ASP A 252 -5.43 -3.98 7.82
C ASP A 252 -4.66 -5.12 8.53
N VAL A 253 -3.39 -4.84 8.84
CA VAL A 253 -2.47 -5.80 9.43
C VAL A 253 -2.92 -6.15 10.85
N CYS A 254 -2.87 -7.44 11.19
CA CYS A 254 -3.43 -8.07 12.40
C CYS A 254 -4.96 -8.17 12.44
N GLY A 255 -5.66 -7.62 11.44
CA GLY A 255 -7.11 -7.71 11.31
C GLY A 255 -7.83 -6.52 11.93
N PHE A 256 -9.00 -6.20 11.37
CA PHE A 256 -9.86 -5.11 11.85
C PHE A 256 -10.99 -5.61 12.76
N GLY A 257 -11.60 -6.76 12.47
CA GLY A 257 -12.76 -7.28 13.21
C GLY A 257 -12.39 -8.32 14.25
N GLY A 258 -12.79 -8.11 15.50
CA GLY A 258 -12.53 -8.98 16.65
C GLY A 258 -11.06 -9.02 17.10
N ASP A 259 -10.78 -9.80 18.15
CA ASP A 259 -9.48 -9.79 18.82
C ASP A 259 -8.44 -10.64 18.08
N THR A 260 -7.23 -10.09 17.90
CA THR A 260 -6.08 -10.82 17.35
C THR A 260 -5.37 -11.66 18.41
N THR A 261 -4.62 -12.68 17.98
CA THR A 261 -3.63 -13.36 18.81
C THR A 261 -2.21 -12.87 18.50
N GLU A 262 -1.27 -13.12 19.42
CA GLU A 262 0.14 -12.74 19.24
C GLU A 262 0.74 -13.42 18.00
N GLU A 263 0.56 -14.74 17.87
CA GLU A 263 1.07 -15.51 16.72
C GLU A 263 0.51 -14.99 15.39
N LEU A 264 -0.81 -14.76 15.34
CA LEU A 264 -1.47 -14.24 14.15
C LEU A 264 -0.91 -12.87 13.79
N CYS A 265 -0.75 -11.97 14.76
CA CYS A 265 -0.25 -10.63 14.50
C CYS A 265 1.23 -10.66 14.07
N VAL A 266 2.07 -11.56 14.60
CA VAL A 266 3.45 -11.73 14.12
C VAL A 266 3.47 -12.17 12.64
N ARG A 267 2.73 -13.23 12.29
CA ARG A 267 2.66 -13.74 10.91
C ARG A 267 2.06 -12.71 9.95
N TRP A 268 1.04 -11.97 10.39
CA TRP A 268 0.43 -10.93 9.57
C TRP A 268 1.33 -9.69 9.46
N MET A 269 2.10 -9.32 10.47
CA MET A 269 3.10 -8.24 10.36
C MET A 269 4.22 -8.62 9.39
N GLN A 270 4.66 -9.88 9.39
CA GLN A 270 5.61 -10.42 8.41
C GLN A 270 5.07 -10.33 6.98
N LEU A 271 3.84 -10.81 6.74
CA LEU A 271 3.18 -10.69 5.44
C LEU A 271 2.92 -9.23 5.04
N GLY A 272 2.37 -8.45 5.97
CA GLY A 272 1.95 -7.06 5.76
C GLY A 272 3.13 -6.12 5.51
N ALA A 273 4.33 -6.48 5.98
CA ALA A 273 5.57 -5.80 5.63
C ALA A 273 5.84 -5.79 4.11
N PHE A 274 5.20 -6.69 3.36
CA PHE A 274 5.27 -6.76 1.89
C PHE A 274 4.00 -6.27 1.18
N TYR A 275 3.04 -5.66 1.88
CA TYR A 275 1.96 -4.93 1.19
C TYR A 275 2.50 -3.60 0.66
N PRO A 276 2.23 -3.21 -0.61
CA PRO A 276 2.56 -1.88 -1.09
C PRO A 276 2.01 -0.78 -0.17
N PHE A 277 0.77 -0.93 0.31
CA PHE A 277 0.22 -0.14 1.41
C PHE A 277 0.17 -0.94 2.72
N MET A 278 1.08 -0.64 3.66
CA MET A 278 1.13 -1.30 4.97
C MET A 278 0.49 -0.41 6.06
N ARG A 279 -0.58 -0.89 6.69
CA ARG A 279 -1.22 -0.24 7.84
C ARG A 279 -1.74 -1.27 8.84
N ASN A 280 -1.41 -1.09 10.12
CA ASN A 280 -2.12 -1.76 11.21
C ASN A 280 -3.28 -0.85 11.65
N HIS A 281 -4.51 -1.38 11.62
CA HIS A 281 -5.72 -0.66 12.00
C HIS A 281 -6.67 -1.61 12.70
N ASN A 282 -7.37 -1.12 13.71
CA ASN A 282 -8.17 -1.92 14.64
C ASN A 282 -9.54 -1.29 14.88
N ASP A 283 -10.56 -2.11 15.17
CA ASP A 283 -11.86 -1.62 15.58
C ASP A 283 -11.86 -1.18 17.05
N ARG A 284 -12.78 -0.30 17.41
CA ARG A 284 -12.86 0.36 18.72
C ARG A 284 -13.10 -0.62 19.88
N SER A 285 -13.76 -1.74 19.64
CA SER A 285 -14.11 -2.72 20.69
C SER A 285 -13.02 -3.73 20.99
N ASN A 286 -12.03 -3.86 20.12
CA ASN A 286 -11.05 -4.94 20.20
C ASN A 286 -9.90 -4.59 21.15
N ILE A 287 -9.15 -5.60 21.56
CA ILE A 287 -7.91 -5.41 22.32
C ILE A 287 -6.85 -4.64 21.51
N PRO A 288 -5.95 -3.88 22.15
CA PRO A 288 -4.82 -3.23 21.49
C PRO A 288 -3.96 -4.23 20.71
N GLN A 289 -3.44 -3.80 19.55
CA GLN A 289 -2.65 -4.65 18.66
C GLN A 289 -1.46 -3.92 18.03
N GLU A 290 -1.03 -2.81 18.62
CA GLU A 290 0.18 -2.11 18.22
C GLU A 290 1.42 -2.97 18.54
N PRO A 291 2.50 -2.95 17.73
CA PRO A 291 3.62 -3.87 17.94
C PRO A 291 4.19 -3.90 19.36
N TYR A 292 4.19 -2.76 20.07
CA TYR A 292 4.75 -2.66 21.43
C TYR A 292 3.91 -3.32 22.52
N VAL A 293 2.68 -3.76 22.24
CA VAL A 293 1.79 -4.38 23.26
C VAL A 293 2.08 -5.87 23.48
N PHE A 294 2.78 -6.51 22.54
CA PHE A 294 3.08 -7.95 22.56
C PHE A 294 4.37 -8.29 23.33
N GLY A 295 4.63 -9.59 23.55
CA GLY A 295 5.86 -10.05 24.21
C GLY A 295 7.13 -9.72 23.43
N GLN A 296 8.28 -9.67 24.13
CA GLN A 296 9.57 -9.26 23.52
C GLN A 296 9.97 -10.08 22.29
N ARG A 297 9.69 -11.39 22.29
CA ARG A 297 9.98 -12.27 21.14
C ARG A 297 9.15 -11.90 19.92
N ALA A 298 7.85 -11.65 20.10
CA ALA A 298 6.96 -11.17 19.04
C ALA A 298 7.39 -9.79 18.55
N GLN A 299 7.75 -8.87 19.46
CA GLN A 299 8.27 -7.55 19.09
C GLN A 299 9.54 -7.64 18.24
N ALA A 300 10.46 -8.57 18.56
CA ALA A 300 11.68 -8.77 17.78
C ALA A 300 11.35 -9.26 16.35
N ALA A 301 10.44 -10.21 16.20
CA ALA A 301 9.98 -10.69 14.90
C ALA A 301 9.29 -9.59 14.07
N MET A 302 8.38 -8.82 14.69
CA MET A 302 7.71 -7.68 14.05
C MET A 302 8.70 -6.59 13.65
N ARG A 303 9.70 -6.31 14.50
CA ARG A 303 10.77 -5.36 14.20
C ARG A 303 11.60 -5.84 13.02
N GLY A 304 11.99 -7.11 12.97
CA GLY A 304 12.72 -7.70 11.84
C GLY A 304 11.98 -7.50 10.51
N ALA A 305 10.67 -7.77 10.48
CA ALA A 305 9.84 -7.55 9.28
C ALA A 305 9.77 -6.07 8.86
N LEU A 306 9.61 -5.15 9.82
CA LEU A 306 9.59 -3.71 9.53
C LEU A 306 10.96 -3.20 9.06
N THR A 307 12.04 -3.62 9.71
CA THR A 307 13.42 -3.27 9.31
C THR A 307 13.71 -3.74 7.89
N LEU A 308 13.31 -4.97 7.54
CA LEU A 308 13.46 -5.50 6.18
C LEU A 308 12.64 -4.71 5.16
N ARG A 309 11.40 -4.32 5.50
CA ARG A 309 10.62 -3.44 4.63
C ARG A 309 11.31 -2.11 4.39
N TYR A 310 11.84 -1.47 5.44
CA TYR A 310 12.50 -0.17 5.33
C TYR A 310 13.77 -0.25 4.49
N SER A 311 14.51 -1.36 4.55
CA SER A 311 15.67 -1.54 3.69
C SER A 311 15.31 -1.71 2.22
N LEU A 312 14.13 -2.27 1.91
CA LEU A 312 13.63 -2.48 0.55
C LEU A 312 12.85 -1.29 -0.03
N LEU A 313 12.75 -0.16 0.68
CA LEU A 313 12.01 1.01 0.18
C LEU A 313 12.53 1.56 -1.15
N PRO A 314 13.84 1.63 -1.44
CA PRO A 314 14.32 2.09 -2.75
C PRO A 314 13.84 1.20 -3.90
N LEU A 315 13.86 -0.12 -3.71
CA LEU A 315 13.28 -1.08 -4.67
C LEU A 315 11.77 -0.86 -4.82
N LEU A 316 11.04 -0.81 -3.71
CA LEU A 316 9.58 -0.63 -3.75
C LEU A 316 9.19 0.68 -4.45
N TYR A 317 9.92 1.76 -4.21
CA TYR A 317 9.69 3.06 -4.84
C TYR A 317 9.94 3.02 -6.35
N THR A 318 11.01 2.35 -6.77
CA THR A 318 11.32 2.10 -8.19
C THR A 318 10.22 1.27 -8.87
N LEU A 319 9.67 0.26 -8.18
CA LEU A 319 8.53 -0.50 -8.70
C LEU A 319 7.27 0.36 -8.86
N PHE A 320 7.01 1.29 -7.95
CA PHE A 320 5.92 2.27 -8.11
C PHE A 320 6.16 3.21 -9.29
N HIS A 321 7.40 3.62 -9.52
CA HIS A 321 7.77 4.39 -10.70
C HIS A 321 7.48 3.61 -12.00
N HIS A 322 7.79 2.31 -12.07
CA HIS A 322 7.43 1.48 -13.24
C HIS A 322 5.92 1.29 -13.39
N ALA A 323 5.18 1.23 -12.27
CA ALA A 323 3.73 1.18 -12.31
C ALA A 323 3.13 2.49 -12.88
N HIS A 324 3.71 3.64 -12.54
CA HIS A 324 3.31 4.95 -13.06
C HIS A 324 3.67 5.12 -14.55
N SER A 325 4.92 4.86 -14.93
CA SER A 325 5.44 5.16 -16.26
C SER A 325 5.11 4.10 -17.32
N ALA A 326 5.01 2.82 -16.93
CA ALA A 326 4.88 1.69 -17.85
C ALA A 326 3.68 0.78 -17.55
N ALA A 327 2.77 1.19 -16.65
CA ALA A 327 1.63 0.40 -16.20
C ALA A 327 2.01 -1.00 -15.68
N SER A 328 3.21 -1.12 -15.12
CA SER A 328 3.71 -2.36 -14.51
C SER A 328 3.01 -2.66 -13.18
N THR A 329 3.13 -3.89 -12.68
CA THR A 329 2.56 -4.30 -11.39
C THR A 329 3.62 -4.30 -10.30
N VAL A 330 3.31 -3.72 -9.13
CA VAL A 330 4.19 -3.74 -7.95
C VAL A 330 4.18 -5.13 -7.30
N ALA A 331 3.08 -5.51 -6.67
CA ALA A 331 2.86 -6.89 -6.22
C ALA A 331 2.20 -7.70 -7.34
N ARG A 332 2.80 -8.82 -7.73
CA ARG A 332 2.36 -9.60 -8.89
C ARG A 332 2.30 -11.10 -8.60
N PRO A 333 1.36 -11.83 -9.23
CA PRO A 333 1.29 -13.28 -9.09
C PRO A 333 2.42 -13.93 -9.88
N LEU A 334 2.78 -15.16 -9.51
CA LEU A 334 3.84 -15.91 -10.17
C LEU A 334 3.51 -16.17 -11.65
N PHE A 335 2.25 -16.44 -12.00
CA PHE A 335 1.87 -16.70 -13.39
C PHE A 335 2.08 -15.52 -14.35
N LEU A 336 2.15 -14.28 -13.84
CA LEU A 336 2.41 -13.11 -14.69
C LEU A 336 3.87 -13.07 -15.14
N GLU A 337 4.77 -13.51 -14.27
CA GLU A 337 6.21 -13.57 -14.53
C GLU A 337 6.61 -14.89 -15.21
N PHE A 338 5.91 -15.98 -14.89
CA PHE A 338 6.17 -17.33 -15.40
C PHE A 338 4.91 -17.93 -16.05
N PRO A 339 4.41 -17.36 -17.16
CA PRO A 339 3.16 -17.81 -17.78
C PRO A 339 3.23 -19.21 -18.39
N SER A 340 4.44 -19.66 -18.76
CA SER A 340 4.69 -20.99 -19.32
C SER A 340 4.67 -22.11 -18.29
N ASP A 341 4.70 -21.78 -17.00
CA ASP A 341 4.69 -22.77 -15.92
C ASP A 341 3.23 -23.02 -15.45
N PRO A 342 2.69 -24.22 -15.67
CA PRO A 342 1.31 -24.53 -15.29
C PRO A 342 1.09 -24.47 -13.77
N ASN A 343 2.11 -24.74 -12.95
CA ASN A 343 1.96 -24.72 -11.49
C ASN A 343 1.74 -23.28 -11.00
N CYS A 344 2.42 -22.31 -11.61
CA CYS A 344 2.30 -20.90 -11.26
C CYS A 344 0.87 -20.35 -11.43
N GLN A 345 0.05 -20.96 -12.29
CA GLN A 345 -1.33 -20.52 -12.55
C GLN A 345 -2.25 -20.67 -11.34
N THR A 346 -1.98 -21.64 -10.47
CA THR A 346 -2.80 -21.94 -9.29
C THR A 346 -2.21 -21.42 -7.98
N VAL A 347 -0.99 -20.86 -8.00
CA VAL A 347 -0.34 -20.36 -6.80
C VAL A 347 -0.90 -18.98 -6.43
N ASP A 348 -1.65 -18.93 -5.33
CA ASP A 348 -2.29 -17.72 -4.81
C ASP A 348 -1.87 -17.35 -3.38
N ARG A 349 -1.00 -18.16 -2.75
CA ARG A 349 -0.45 -17.97 -1.40
C ARG A 349 0.97 -17.39 -1.38
N GLN A 350 1.55 -17.17 -2.54
CA GLN A 350 2.86 -16.53 -2.74
C GLN A 350 2.70 -15.39 -3.74
N PHE A 351 3.56 -14.38 -3.66
CA PHE A 351 3.56 -13.28 -4.60
C PHE A 351 4.96 -12.71 -4.78
N LEU A 352 5.14 -11.97 -5.88
CA LEU A 352 6.38 -11.29 -6.20
C LEU A 352 6.24 -9.78 -5.97
N TRP A 353 7.34 -9.14 -5.60
CA TRP A 353 7.56 -7.71 -5.81
C TRP A 353 8.40 -7.51 -7.06
N GLY A 354 7.82 -6.88 -8.08
CA GLY A 354 8.47 -6.81 -9.39
C GLY A 354 8.71 -8.20 -9.97
N SER A 355 9.78 -8.34 -10.74
CA SER A 355 10.24 -9.62 -11.31
C SER A 355 11.25 -10.36 -10.42
N SER A 356 11.73 -9.71 -9.35
CA SER A 356 12.96 -10.09 -8.66
C SER A 356 12.74 -10.73 -7.29
N LEU A 357 11.72 -10.32 -6.52
CA LEU A 357 11.63 -10.72 -5.11
C LEU A 357 10.39 -11.57 -4.84
N LEU A 358 10.58 -12.83 -4.44
CA LEU A 358 9.52 -13.80 -4.11
C LEU A 358 9.27 -13.85 -2.61
N ILE A 359 8.02 -13.59 -2.21
CA ILE A 359 7.58 -13.59 -0.81
C ILE A 359 6.72 -14.82 -0.55
N SER A 360 7.12 -15.60 0.45
CA SER A 360 6.48 -16.87 0.82
C SER A 360 6.11 -16.87 2.31
N PRO A 361 4.91 -16.36 2.65
CA PRO A 361 4.46 -16.20 4.04
C PRO A 361 3.87 -17.48 4.62
N VAL A 362 4.01 -17.67 5.93
CA VAL A 362 3.25 -18.69 6.68
C VAL A 362 1.84 -18.17 6.95
N LEU A 363 0.83 -18.93 6.54
CA LEU A 363 -0.58 -18.55 6.65
C LEU A 363 -1.38 -19.45 7.61
N GLU A 364 -0.73 -20.47 8.18
CA GLU A 364 -1.36 -21.49 9.01
C GLU A 364 -0.81 -21.42 10.44
N GLN A 365 -1.72 -21.56 11.41
CA GLN A 365 -1.38 -21.47 12.82
C GLN A 365 -0.57 -22.70 13.27
N GLY A 366 0.42 -22.48 14.13
CA GLY A 366 1.30 -23.52 14.67
C GLY A 366 2.35 -24.02 13.67
N SER A 367 2.34 -23.54 12.43
CA SER A 367 3.30 -24.01 11.42
C SER A 367 4.68 -23.38 11.63
N VAL A 368 5.69 -24.23 11.57
CA VAL A 368 7.11 -23.88 11.65
C VAL A 368 7.87 -24.21 10.35
N GLU A 369 7.17 -24.75 9.35
CA GLU A 369 7.69 -25.07 8.03
C GLU A 369 6.67 -24.62 6.97
N LEU A 370 7.15 -24.38 5.74
CA LEU A 370 6.31 -23.96 4.63
C LEU A 370 6.74 -24.67 3.34
N ALA A 371 5.77 -25.25 2.64
CA ALA A 371 5.98 -25.73 1.28
C ALA A 371 5.95 -24.53 0.31
N VAL A 372 7.13 -24.14 -0.19
CA VAL A 372 7.35 -22.98 -1.05
C VAL A 372 7.52 -23.45 -2.49
N TYR A 373 6.68 -22.95 -3.40
CA TYR A 373 6.91 -23.15 -4.83
C TYR A 373 8.00 -22.20 -5.32
N LEU A 374 9.06 -22.76 -5.90
CA LEU A 374 10.10 -21.99 -6.60
C LEU A 374 10.02 -22.29 -8.11
N PRO A 375 9.74 -21.31 -8.97
CA PRO A 375 9.81 -21.47 -10.42
C PRO A 375 11.21 -21.90 -10.90
N PRO A 376 11.36 -22.42 -12.12
CA PRO A 376 12.65 -22.81 -12.68
C PRO A 376 13.67 -21.67 -12.64
N GLY A 377 14.88 -21.96 -12.14
CA GLY A 377 15.96 -21.00 -11.97
C GLY A 377 16.61 -21.06 -10.59
N THR A 378 17.60 -20.21 -10.37
CA THR A 378 18.26 -20.04 -9.08
C THR A 378 17.58 -18.92 -8.27
N TRP A 379 17.25 -19.24 -7.02
CA TRP A 379 16.66 -18.32 -6.06
C TRP A 379 17.56 -18.22 -4.85
N TYR A 380 17.95 -17.01 -4.47
CA TYR A 380 18.81 -16.78 -3.31
C TYR A 380 17.95 -16.33 -2.12
N SER A 381 18.13 -16.94 -0.96
CA SER A 381 17.52 -16.43 0.28
C SER A 381 18.07 -15.02 0.56
N LEU A 382 17.18 -14.04 0.74
CA LEU A 382 17.58 -12.64 0.88
C LEU A 382 18.44 -12.36 2.14
N PRO A 383 18.13 -12.94 3.32
CA PRO A 383 18.91 -12.66 4.53
C PRO A 383 20.38 -13.14 4.49
N ASP A 384 20.63 -14.32 3.92
CA ASP A 384 21.92 -15.01 4.01
C ASP A 384 22.54 -15.36 2.66
N GLY A 385 21.84 -15.14 1.55
CA GLY A 385 22.30 -15.44 0.19
C GLY A 385 22.34 -16.93 -0.14
N GLN A 386 21.71 -17.81 0.64
CA GLN A 386 21.72 -19.25 0.36
C GLN A 386 21.07 -19.55 -1.01
N PRO A 387 21.75 -20.25 -1.93
CA PRO A 387 21.21 -20.56 -3.24
C PRO A 387 20.27 -21.78 -3.22
N PHE A 388 19.14 -21.65 -3.89
CA PHE A 388 18.18 -22.72 -4.16
C PHE A 388 18.03 -22.89 -5.67
N HIS A 389 18.53 -24.01 -6.20
CA HIS A 389 18.39 -24.36 -7.61
C HIS A 389 17.10 -25.12 -7.83
N SER A 390 16.09 -24.47 -8.41
CA SER A 390 14.79 -25.05 -8.66
C SER A 390 14.59 -25.41 -10.12
N ARG A 391 13.90 -26.53 -10.37
CA ARG A 391 13.38 -26.92 -11.69
C ARG A 391 11.88 -26.68 -11.84
N GLY A 392 11.29 -25.85 -10.97
CA GLY A 392 9.83 -25.65 -10.90
C GLY A 392 9.17 -26.61 -9.91
N GLN A 393 9.59 -26.58 -8.64
CA GLN A 393 9.17 -27.54 -7.61
C GLN A 393 8.81 -26.88 -6.29
N TYR A 394 8.08 -27.61 -5.45
CA TYR A 394 7.85 -27.24 -4.06
C TYR A 394 9.03 -27.70 -3.19
N LEU A 395 9.57 -26.80 -2.38
CA LEU A 395 10.58 -27.07 -1.36
C LEU A 395 9.98 -26.84 0.02
N LEU A 396 10.24 -27.76 0.95
CA LEU A 396 9.87 -27.57 2.35
C LEU A 396 10.98 -26.75 3.03
N LEU A 397 10.67 -25.53 3.42
CA LEU A 397 11.61 -24.60 4.03
C LEU A 397 11.26 -24.32 5.49
N PRO A 398 12.26 -24.15 6.38
CA PRO A 398 12.01 -23.73 7.74
C PRO A 398 11.39 -22.33 7.76
N ALA A 399 10.38 -22.15 8.59
CA ALA A 399 9.69 -20.89 8.78
C ALA A 399 9.30 -20.73 10.26
N PRO A 400 10.27 -20.67 11.19
CA PRO A 400 9.99 -20.39 12.59
C PRO A 400 9.26 -19.05 12.77
N LEU A 401 8.70 -18.80 13.96
CA LEU A 401 7.82 -17.66 14.21
C LEU A 401 8.46 -16.30 13.89
N ASP A 402 9.78 -16.18 14.00
CA ASP A 402 10.55 -14.98 13.71
C ASP A 402 10.93 -14.78 12.24
N THR A 403 10.68 -15.77 11.39
CA THR A 403 11.19 -15.82 10.03
C THR A 403 10.07 -15.81 8.98
N ILE A 404 10.26 -15.00 7.95
CA ILE A 404 9.49 -15.03 6.70
C ILE A 404 10.43 -15.35 5.54
N ASN A 405 10.03 -16.31 4.71
CA ASN A 405 10.83 -16.74 3.57
C ASN A 405 10.72 -15.74 2.42
N VAL A 406 11.86 -15.14 2.06
CA VAL A 406 11.98 -14.14 1.00
C VAL A 406 13.17 -14.51 0.12
N HIS A 407 12.94 -14.69 -1.17
CA HIS A 407 13.96 -15.12 -2.11
C HIS A 407 14.14 -14.11 -3.24
N LEU A 408 15.38 -13.78 -3.55
CA LEU A 408 15.80 -12.97 -4.67
C LEU A 408 16.11 -13.86 -5.88
N ARG A 409 15.46 -13.59 -7.01
CA ARG A 409 15.68 -14.28 -8.27
C ARG A 409 17.06 -13.94 -8.84
N GLU A 410 17.72 -14.93 -9.42
CA GLU A 410 18.93 -14.71 -10.20
C GLU A 410 18.75 -13.69 -11.33
N GLY A 411 19.85 -13.07 -11.77
CA GLY A 411 19.84 -12.07 -12.83
C GLY A 411 19.37 -10.68 -12.39
N HIS A 412 19.13 -10.45 -11.09
CA HIS A 412 18.59 -9.19 -10.58
C HIS A 412 19.52 -8.52 -9.55
N ILE A 413 19.55 -7.19 -9.59
CA ILE A 413 20.22 -6.35 -8.60
C ILE A 413 19.15 -5.53 -7.88
N ILE A 414 19.16 -5.52 -6.56
CA ILE A 414 18.22 -4.75 -5.75
C ILE A 414 18.93 -3.65 -4.98
N PRO A 415 18.46 -2.39 -5.08
CA PRO A 415 18.92 -1.32 -4.21
C PRO A 415 18.23 -1.41 -2.85
N GLN A 416 19.04 -1.36 -1.81
CA GLN A 416 18.60 -1.30 -0.42
C GLN A 416 19.18 -0.04 0.24
N GLN A 417 18.57 0.36 1.35
CA GLN A 417 19.07 1.47 2.17
C GLN A 417 19.12 1.04 3.63
N GLU A 418 20.02 1.60 4.42
CA GLU A 418 20.03 1.30 5.85
C GLU A 418 18.72 1.81 6.50
N PRO A 419 17.99 0.95 7.21
CA PRO A 419 16.65 1.28 7.72
C PRO A 419 16.70 2.27 8.88
N ALA A 420 15.66 3.09 9.00
CA ALA A 420 15.47 4.01 10.13
C ALA A 420 13.99 4.04 10.58
N LEU A 421 13.69 4.78 11.65
CA LEU A 421 12.33 4.87 12.20
C LEU A 421 11.34 5.62 11.29
N THR A 422 11.84 6.52 10.45
CA THR A 422 11.05 7.31 9.49
C THR A 422 11.75 7.36 8.14
N THR A 423 10.99 7.60 7.07
CA THR A 423 11.58 7.77 5.74
C THR A 423 12.40 9.05 5.62
N ALA A 424 12.12 10.07 6.45
CA ALA A 424 12.93 11.28 6.52
C ALA A 424 14.36 10.96 6.99
N ALA A 425 14.50 10.07 7.98
CA ALA A 425 15.80 9.60 8.45
C ALA A 425 16.40 8.53 7.53
N SER A 426 15.60 7.57 7.05
CA SER A 426 16.17 6.47 6.25
C SER A 426 16.74 6.97 4.92
N ARG A 427 16.12 7.99 4.31
CA ARG A 427 16.57 8.56 3.02
C ARG A 427 17.93 9.22 3.08
N THR A 428 18.43 9.60 4.25
CA THR A 428 19.78 10.16 4.43
C THR A 428 20.83 9.10 4.71
N ASN A 429 20.41 7.85 4.93
CA ASN A 429 21.34 6.77 5.24
C ASN A 429 22.02 6.20 3.99
N PRO A 430 23.15 5.49 4.15
CA PRO A 430 23.84 4.84 3.05
C PRO A 430 23.01 3.76 2.34
N PHE A 431 23.32 3.55 1.07
CA PHE A 431 22.79 2.47 0.25
C PHE A 431 23.58 1.18 0.44
N LEU A 432 22.88 0.07 0.20
CA LEU A 432 23.44 -1.27 0.08
C LEU A 432 22.95 -1.86 -1.24
N LEU A 433 23.82 -2.54 -1.98
CA LEU A 433 23.42 -3.26 -3.19
C LEU A 433 23.51 -4.76 -2.98
N THR A 434 22.43 -5.47 -3.30
CA THR A 434 22.44 -6.94 -3.34
C THR A 434 22.30 -7.39 -4.79
N VAL A 435 23.34 -8.07 -5.29
CA VAL A 435 23.49 -8.57 -6.66
C VAL A 435 23.28 -10.08 -6.65
N ALA A 436 22.21 -10.57 -7.28
CA ALA A 436 21.98 -12.00 -7.49
C ALA A 436 22.43 -12.40 -8.89
N LEU A 437 23.61 -13.02 -9.00
CA LEU A 437 24.13 -13.47 -10.29
C LEU A 437 23.31 -14.63 -10.85
N SER A 438 23.11 -14.64 -12.16
CA SER A 438 22.66 -15.82 -12.89
C SER A 438 23.76 -16.89 -12.97
N ALA A 439 23.38 -18.09 -13.39
CA ALA A 439 24.34 -19.14 -13.73
C ALA A 439 25.41 -18.71 -14.77
N GLU A 440 25.10 -17.71 -15.61
CA GLU A 440 26.02 -17.12 -16.59
C GLU A 440 26.82 -15.94 -16.03
N GLY A 441 26.62 -15.57 -14.76
CA GLY A 441 27.32 -14.48 -14.10
C GLY A 441 26.80 -13.08 -14.44
N TRP A 442 25.62 -12.96 -15.06
CA TRP A 442 24.98 -11.67 -15.34
C TRP A 442 23.92 -11.31 -14.29
N ALA A 443 23.75 -10.01 -14.01
CA ALA A 443 22.60 -9.46 -13.29
C ALA A 443 22.31 -8.02 -13.70
N ARG A 444 21.05 -7.58 -13.56
CA ARG A 444 20.63 -6.21 -13.86
C ARG A 444 19.72 -5.65 -12.77
N GLY A 445 19.88 -4.37 -12.46
CA GLY A 445 18.93 -3.66 -11.61
C GLY A 445 18.91 -2.17 -11.89
N GLU A 446 17.96 -1.50 -11.28
CA GLU A 446 17.72 -0.08 -11.50
C GLU A 446 17.25 0.60 -10.23
N LEU A 447 17.48 1.92 -10.18
CA LEU A 447 17.06 2.78 -9.07
C LEU A 447 16.50 4.08 -9.64
N PHE A 448 15.25 4.36 -9.31
CA PHE A 448 14.61 5.67 -9.49
C PHE A 448 14.66 6.44 -8.18
N TRP A 449 15.12 7.69 -8.22
CA TRP A 449 15.23 8.55 -7.04
C TRP A 449 14.89 10.00 -7.34
N ASP A 450 13.90 10.55 -6.65
CA ASP A 450 13.55 11.98 -6.66
C ASP A 450 13.51 12.51 -5.23
N ASP A 451 12.93 13.68 -5.00
CA ASP A 451 12.79 14.27 -3.66
C ASP A 451 11.76 13.53 -2.76
N GLY A 452 10.94 12.65 -3.33
CA GLY A 452 9.93 11.84 -2.68
C GLY A 452 8.63 12.57 -2.30
N ASP A 453 8.44 13.83 -2.69
CA ASP A 453 7.25 14.62 -2.34
C ASP A 453 6.81 15.61 -3.43
N SER A 454 7.65 16.08 -4.34
CA SER A 454 7.24 17.01 -5.39
C SER A 454 6.25 16.39 -6.39
N LEU A 455 5.46 17.25 -7.03
CA LEU A 455 4.54 16.85 -8.09
C LEU A 455 5.32 16.64 -9.38
N ASP A 456 4.82 15.74 -10.23
CA ASP A 456 5.24 15.59 -11.63
C ASP A 456 6.76 15.54 -11.84
N THR A 457 7.50 14.94 -10.90
CA THR A 457 8.97 14.87 -10.91
C THR A 457 9.49 14.16 -12.16
N PHE A 458 8.79 13.11 -12.58
CA PHE A 458 9.13 12.38 -13.80
C PHE A 458 8.90 13.22 -15.06
N GLU A 459 7.75 13.86 -15.19
CA GLU A 459 7.34 14.66 -16.35
C GLU A 459 8.19 15.94 -16.48
N MET A 460 8.53 16.58 -15.37
CA MET A 460 9.44 17.75 -15.33
C MET A 460 10.90 17.35 -15.45
N GLY A 461 11.20 16.06 -15.33
CA GLY A 461 12.56 15.56 -15.42
C GLY A 461 13.42 15.82 -14.19
N ASP A 462 12.82 16.09 -13.04
CA ASP A 462 13.48 16.32 -11.76
C ASP A 462 13.65 15.01 -10.97
N TYR A 463 14.48 14.12 -11.52
CA TYR A 463 14.80 12.83 -10.91
C TYR A 463 16.19 12.34 -11.32
N SER A 464 16.71 11.41 -10.52
CA SER A 464 17.90 10.62 -10.81
C SER A 464 17.51 9.17 -11.16
N TYR A 465 18.18 8.61 -12.15
CA TYR A 465 17.95 7.24 -12.62
C TYR A 465 19.27 6.52 -12.82
N LEU A 466 19.47 5.43 -12.10
CA LEU A 466 20.67 4.63 -12.13
C LEU A 466 20.39 3.24 -12.70
N LEU A 467 21.34 2.77 -13.49
CA LEU A 467 21.37 1.41 -14.01
C LEU A 467 22.57 0.67 -13.41
N PHE A 468 22.32 -0.52 -12.87
CA PHE A 468 23.35 -1.44 -12.39
C PHE A 468 23.41 -2.65 -13.30
N ILE A 469 24.61 -3.01 -13.74
CA ILE A 469 24.84 -4.19 -14.58
C ILE A 469 26.01 -4.96 -13.99
N ALA A 470 25.79 -6.24 -13.72
CA ALA A 470 26.85 -7.20 -13.42
C ALA A 470 27.01 -8.17 -14.59
N GLY A 471 28.26 -8.48 -14.95
CA GLY A 471 28.62 -9.43 -16.00
C GLY A 471 30.13 -9.61 -16.06
N GLU A 472 30.61 -10.79 -16.47
CA GLU A 472 32.05 -11.08 -16.61
C GLU A 472 32.88 -10.76 -15.35
N ALA A 473 32.34 -11.05 -14.16
CA ALA A 473 32.95 -10.74 -12.87
C ALA A 473 33.21 -9.23 -12.61
N MET A 474 32.41 -8.37 -13.24
CA MET A 474 32.41 -6.93 -13.09
C MET A 474 31.00 -6.42 -12.77
N LEU A 475 30.90 -5.44 -11.88
CA LEU A 475 29.70 -4.66 -11.56
C LEU A 475 29.94 -3.20 -11.96
N VAL A 476 29.05 -2.65 -12.77
CA VAL A 476 29.08 -1.26 -13.21
C VAL A 476 27.81 -0.55 -12.74
N SER A 477 27.99 0.65 -12.17
CA SER A 477 26.92 1.62 -11.95
C SER A 477 27.00 2.72 -12.99
N GLN A 478 25.89 2.93 -13.69
CA GLN A 478 25.76 3.96 -14.70
C GLN A 478 24.58 4.88 -14.36
N PRO A 479 24.84 6.10 -13.87
CA PRO A 479 23.82 7.14 -13.78
C PRO A 479 23.38 7.54 -15.20
N LEU A 480 22.13 7.22 -15.56
CA LEU A 480 21.54 7.60 -16.84
C LEU A 480 21.03 9.05 -16.80
N LYS A 481 20.60 9.49 -15.63
CA LYS A 481 20.16 10.86 -15.36
C LYS A 481 20.42 11.21 -13.90
N THR A 482 20.80 12.45 -13.65
CA THR A 482 21.00 12.99 -12.29
C THR A 482 20.37 14.38 -12.19
N ASN A 483 19.76 14.67 -11.04
CA ASN A 483 19.16 15.98 -10.71
C ASN A 483 19.73 16.56 -9.40
N GLY A 484 20.80 15.97 -8.86
CA GLY A 484 21.38 16.34 -7.57
C GLY A 484 20.67 15.74 -6.34
N ALA A 485 19.53 15.04 -6.50
CA ALA A 485 18.83 14.42 -5.37
C ALA A 485 19.61 13.26 -4.71
N LEU A 486 20.65 12.76 -5.39
CA LEU A 486 21.59 11.75 -4.88
C LEU A 486 22.87 12.36 -4.30
N ASP A 487 23.02 13.68 -4.31
CA ASP A 487 24.24 14.34 -3.85
C ASP A 487 24.42 14.12 -2.34
N GLY A 488 25.61 13.66 -1.94
CA GLY A 488 25.94 13.33 -0.56
C GLY A 488 25.47 11.94 -0.09
N LEU A 489 24.76 11.18 -0.93
CA LEU A 489 24.40 9.80 -0.63
C LEU A 489 25.49 8.84 -1.14
N VAL A 490 25.82 7.86 -0.30
CA VAL A 490 26.91 6.90 -0.56
C VAL A 490 26.40 5.47 -0.59
N LEU A 491 27.06 4.64 -1.38
CA LEU A 491 26.98 3.19 -1.36
C LEU A 491 28.03 2.66 -0.40
N ASP A 492 27.58 2.03 0.68
CA ASP A 492 28.46 1.54 1.74
C ASP A 492 28.81 0.06 1.59
N GLU A 493 27.85 -0.77 1.18
CA GLU A 493 28.04 -2.23 1.12
C GLU A 493 27.50 -2.81 -0.20
N VAL A 494 28.27 -3.72 -0.80
CA VAL A 494 27.82 -4.55 -1.92
C VAL A 494 27.90 -6.02 -1.54
N ARG A 495 26.78 -6.74 -1.68
CA ARG A 495 26.69 -8.19 -1.55
C ARG A 495 26.46 -8.81 -2.92
N ILE A 496 27.28 -9.79 -3.28
CA ILE A 496 27.17 -10.52 -4.54
C ILE A 496 26.93 -11.99 -4.22
N PHE A 497 25.77 -12.49 -4.65
CA PHE A 497 25.36 -13.88 -4.49
C PHE A 497 25.70 -14.68 -5.76
N GLY A 498 26.11 -15.93 -5.59
CA GLY A 498 26.43 -16.83 -6.70
C GLY A 498 27.83 -16.66 -7.27
N VAL A 499 28.78 -16.16 -6.48
CA VAL A 499 30.19 -16.10 -6.89
C VAL A 499 30.79 -17.51 -6.74
N PRO A 500 31.27 -18.16 -7.82
CA PRO A 500 31.52 -19.61 -7.81
C PRO A 500 32.77 -20.03 -7.03
N SER A 501 33.79 -19.18 -6.98
CA SER A 501 35.06 -19.41 -6.27
C SER A 501 35.43 -18.20 -5.42
N PRO A 502 36.21 -18.38 -4.35
CA PRO A 502 36.71 -17.27 -3.54
C PRO A 502 37.55 -16.32 -4.42
N PRO A 503 37.24 -15.02 -4.47
CA PRO A 503 37.99 -14.09 -5.29
C PRO A 503 39.41 -13.88 -4.73
N LEU A 504 40.40 -13.86 -5.62
CA LEU A 504 41.80 -13.55 -5.31
C LEU A 504 41.96 -12.08 -4.93
N ASP A 505 41.36 -11.20 -5.73
CA ASP A 505 41.42 -9.76 -5.58
C ASP A 505 40.07 -9.13 -5.92
N VAL A 506 39.70 -8.07 -5.19
CA VAL A 506 38.57 -7.20 -5.50
C VAL A 506 39.10 -5.80 -5.72
N TRP A 507 38.61 -5.15 -6.78
CA TRP A 507 39.04 -3.82 -7.18
C TRP A 507 37.83 -2.92 -7.39
N VAL A 508 37.95 -1.67 -6.98
CA VAL A 508 36.91 -0.64 -7.14
C VAL A 508 37.56 0.61 -7.71
N ASN A 509 37.05 1.09 -8.84
CA ASN A 509 37.57 2.26 -9.56
C ASN A 509 39.09 2.21 -9.83
N GLY A 510 39.64 1.00 -9.99
CA GLY A 510 41.07 0.78 -10.23
C GLY A 510 41.92 0.64 -8.97
N GLU A 511 41.34 0.78 -7.77
CA GLU A 511 42.02 0.56 -6.50
C GLU A 511 41.72 -0.83 -5.94
N ARG A 512 42.75 -1.52 -5.45
CA ARG A 512 42.60 -2.86 -4.85
C ARG A 512 42.09 -2.75 -3.42
N LEU A 513 40.95 -3.39 -3.15
CA LEU A 513 40.40 -3.51 -1.80
C LEU A 513 41.09 -4.62 -1.02
N ARG A 514 41.29 -4.35 0.27
CA ARG A 514 41.82 -5.32 1.24
C ARG A 514 40.74 -5.92 2.13
N ASP A 515 39.63 -5.20 2.31
CA ASP A 515 38.54 -5.59 3.19
C ASP A 515 37.38 -6.12 2.35
N PHE A 516 37.30 -7.44 2.23
CA PHE A 516 36.16 -8.16 1.69
C PHE A 516 36.07 -9.52 2.39
N SER A 517 34.87 -10.07 2.44
CA SER A 517 34.65 -11.41 2.98
C SER A 517 33.95 -12.29 1.95
N TYR A 518 34.33 -13.55 1.89
CA TYR A 518 33.69 -14.54 1.04
C TYR A 518 33.28 -15.74 1.87
N ARG A 519 32.02 -16.14 1.71
CA ARG A 519 31.44 -17.30 2.36
C ARG A 519 31.27 -18.43 1.35
N SER A 520 32.13 -19.45 1.44
CA SER A 520 32.14 -20.58 0.50
C SER A 520 30.91 -21.50 0.61
N ASP A 521 30.24 -21.51 1.76
CA ASP A 521 29.02 -22.29 2.01
C ASP A 521 27.80 -21.73 1.28
N THR A 522 27.70 -20.40 1.21
CA THR A 522 26.58 -19.65 0.61
C THR A 522 26.94 -19.00 -0.72
N GLN A 523 28.21 -19.04 -1.15
CA GLN A 523 28.72 -18.40 -2.36
C GLN A 523 28.47 -16.89 -2.38
N VAL A 524 28.65 -16.24 -1.23
CA VAL A 524 28.40 -14.80 -1.04
C VAL A 524 29.71 -14.05 -0.86
N LEU A 525 29.95 -13.08 -1.74
CA LEU A 525 30.99 -12.07 -1.59
C LEU A 525 30.37 -10.82 -0.98
N THR A 526 30.90 -10.35 0.14
CA THR A 526 30.50 -9.11 0.79
C THR A 526 31.67 -8.14 0.77
N VAL A 527 31.43 -6.94 0.26
CA VAL A 527 32.40 -5.84 0.20
C VAL A 527 31.83 -4.66 1.00
N PRO A 528 32.24 -4.51 2.27
CA PRO A 528 31.76 -3.43 3.14
C PRO A 528 32.59 -2.15 2.99
N SER A 529 32.13 -1.06 3.62
CA SER A 529 32.87 0.20 3.78
C SER A 529 33.37 0.84 2.48
N LEU A 530 32.59 0.75 1.41
CA LEU A 530 32.93 1.29 0.09
C LEU A 530 32.89 2.81 0.03
N ALA A 531 31.92 3.43 0.72
CA ALA A 531 31.67 4.87 0.74
C ALA A 531 31.67 5.54 -0.66
N LEU A 532 31.15 4.86 -1.68
CA LEU A 532 31.15 5.35 -3.06
C LEU A 532 30.02 6.34 -3.30
N PRO A 533 30.23 7.49 -3.97
CA PRO A 533 29.16 8.41 -4.30
C PRO A 533 28.13 7.77 -5.24
N MET A 534 26.84 7.81 -4.86
CA MET A 534 25.77 7.26 -5.68
C MET A 534 25.55 8.05 -6.97
N ALA A 535 25.82 9.35 -6.98
CA ALA A 535 25.64 10.20 -8.17
C ALA A 535 26.70 9.95 -9.26
N GLU A 536 27.78 9.22 -8.96
CA GLU A 536 28.90 8.97 -9.87
C GLU A 536 28.90 7.54 -10.40
N SER A 537 29.48 7.35 -11.58
CA SER A 537 29.72 6.01 -12.11
C SER A 537 30.83 5.32 -11.32
N PHE A 538 30.61 4.07 -10.92
CA PHE A 538 31.67 3.25 -10.35
C PHE A 538 31.76 1.92 -11.09
N THR A 539 32.95 1.32 -11.04
CA THR A 539 33.21 -0.02 -11.55
C THR A 539 33.89 -0.85 -10.48
N MET A 540 33.32 -2.00 -10.17
CA MET A 540 33.90 -3.00 -9.29
C MET A 540 34.19 -4.27 -10.10
N HIS A 541 35.38 -4.84 -9.96
CA HIS A 541 35.70 -6.13 -10.58
C HIS A 541 36.34 -7.06 -9.56
N TRP A 542 36.01 -8.35 -9.64
CA TRP A 542 36.58 -9.39 -8.78
C TRP A 542 37.23 -10.45 -9.64
N ARG A 543 38.41 -10.92 -9.23
CA ARG A 543 39.17 -11.94 -9.94
C ARG A 543 38.97 -13.29 -9.28
N LEU A 544 38.43 -14.25 -10.03
CA LEU A 544 38.15 -15.62 -9.58
C LEU A 544 39.35 -16.55 -9.60
#